data_AF-A0A1J3CJR7-F1
#
_entry.id   AF-A0A1J3CJR7-F1
#
_cell.length_a   1.000
_cell.length_b   1.000
_cell.length_c   1.000
_cell.angle_alpha   90.00
_cell.angle_beta   90.00
_cell.angle_gamma   90.00
#
_symmetry.space_group_name_H-M   'P 1'
#
loop_
_entity.id
_entity.type
_entity.pdbx_description
1 polymer ?
#
loop_
_entity_poly.entity_id
_entity_poly.type
_entity_poly.pdbx_seq_one_letter_code
_entity_poly.pdbx_strand_id
1 'polypeptide(L)'
;MSTKNSIEFDSYSERKAFDETKAGVKGLVDAQITEIPRIFRLSQGTLADKKHFVSASDFAIPIIDFSGVHVDAASREGIVEKIKDASE
;
A
#
# COMPACT_ATOMS: atom_id res chain seq x y z
N MET A 1 9.72 -11.16 40.41
CA MET A 1 10.64 -11.04 39.26
C MET A 1 10.13 -11.95 38.16
N SER A 2 9.49 -11.40 37.12
CA SER A 2 8.96 -12.19 36.00
C SER A 2 9.72 -11.76 34.75
N THR A 3 10.64 -12.63 34.33
CA THR A 3 11.52 -12.45 33.19
C THR A 3 10.68 -12.52 31.91
N LYS A 4 10.20 -11.36 31.44
CA LYS A 4 9.73 -11.23 30.06
C LYS A 4 10.99 -11.33 29.19
N ASN A 5 11.25 -12.52 28.66
CA ASN A 5 12.20 -12.73 27.57
C ASN A 5 11.67 -12.00 26.32
N SER A 6 11.77 -10.67 26.31
CA SER A 6 12.02 -9.93 25.09
C SER A 6 13.42 -10.35 24.64
N ILE A 7 13.51 -11.51 23.98
CA ILE A 7 14.60 -11.70 23.05
C ILE A 7 14.35 -10.61 22.03
N GLU A 8 15.07 -9.52 22.23
CA GLU A 8 15.26 -8.39 21.36
C GLU A 8 15.92 -8.96 20.10
N PHE A 9 15.13 -9.69 19.31
CA PHE A 9 15.51 -10.04 17.95
C PHE A 9 15.52 -8.71 17.23
N ASP A 10 16.71 -8.16 17.11
CA ASP A 10 16.99 -6.93 16.41
C ASP A 10 16.39 -7.06 15.00
N SER A 11 15.33 -6.29 14.74
CA SER A 11 14.66 -6.24 13.44
C SER A 11 15.65 -6.02 12.28
N TYR A 12 16.78 -5.38 12.56
CA TYR A 12 17.85 -5.19 11.61
C TYR A 12 18.55 -6.50 11.23
N SER A 13 18.81 -7.40 12.19
CA SER A 13 19.42 -8.71 11.91
C SER A 13 18.54 -9.58 10.99
N GLU A 14 17.23 -9.60 11.24
CA GLU A 14 16.25 -10.32 10.43
C GLU A 14 16.14 -9.71 9.02
N ARG A 15 16.17 -8.37 8.92
CA ARG A 15 16.17 -7.67 7.63
C ARG A 15 17.45 -7.93 6.83
N LYS A 16 18.61 -7.92 7.49
CA LYS A 16 19.90 -8.22 6.87
C LYS A 16 19.93 -9.64 6.31
N ALA A 17 19.51 -10.63 7.10
CA ALA A 17 19.44 -12.02 6.65
C ALA A 17 18.49 -12.19 5.45
N PHE A 18 17.35 -11.50 5.46
CA PHE A 18 16.44 -11.49 4.32
C PHE A 18 17.07 -10.86 3.07
N ASP A 19 17.68 -9.68 3.19
CA ASP A 19 18.33 -8.97 2.07
C ASP A 19 19.53 -9.74 1.50
N GLU A 20 20.20 -10.55 2.31
CA GLU A 20 21.30 -11.44 1.90
C GLU A 20 20.83 -12.62 1.06
N THR A 21 19.56 -13.04 1.18
CA THR A 21 19.00 -14.11 0.33
C THR A 21 18.92 -13.69 -1.15
N LYS A 22 18.83 -12.38 -1.41
CA LYS A 22 18.61 -11.78 -2.75
C LYS A 22 17.40 -12.32 -3.51
N ALA A 23 16.52 -13.08 -2.84
CA ALA A 23 15.35 -13.70 -3.46
C ALA A 23 14.12 -12.77 -3.53
N GLY A 24 14.16 -11.65 -2.78
CA GLY A 24 13.03 -10.74 -2.64
C GLY A 24 11.81 -11.40 -1.99
N VAL A 25 10.67 -10.69 -2.01
CA VAL A 25 9.43 -11.19 -1.36
C VAL A 25 8.83 -12.40 -2.09
N LYS A 26 9.12 -12.60 -3.37
CA LYS A 26 8.73 -13.82 -4.11
C LYS A 26 9.38 -15.07 -3.50
N GLY A 27 10.61 -14.96 -3.01
CA GLY A 27 11.31 -16.05 -2.33
C GLY A 27 10.57 -16.60 -1.11
N LEU A 28 9.76 -15.76 -0.43
CA LEU A 28 8.92 -16.20 0.68
C LEU A 28 7.80 -17.15 0.20
N VAL A 29 7.19 -16.82 -0.95
CA VAL A 29 6.14 -17.63 -1.56
C VAL A 29 6.72 -18.94 -2.10
N ASP A 30 7.84 -18.85 -2.80
CA ASP A 30 8.53 -20.03 -3.36
C ASP A 30 8.99 -20.99 -2.25
N ALA A 31 9.41 -20.46 -1.10
CA ALA A 31 9.80 -21.24 0.08
C ALA A 31 8.62 -21.79 0.90
N GLN A 32 7.37 -21.50 0.51
CA GLN A 32 6.15 -21.99 1.16
C GLN A 32 6.13 -21.75 2.68
N ILE A 33 6.52 -20.54 3.11
CA ILE A 33 6.54 -20.19 4.53
C ILE A 33 5.15 -20.33 5.17
N THR A 34 5.11 -20.85 6.40
CA THR A 34 3.86 -20.96 7.18
C THR A 34 3.59 -19.73 8.04
N GLU A 35 4.61 -18.92 8.30
CA GLU A 35 4.53 -17.71 9.12
C GLU A 35 5.23 -16.54 8.44
N ILE A 36 4.59 -15.36 8.46
CA ILE A 36 5.14 -14.12 7.90
C ILE A 36 6.28 -13.61 8.80
N PRO A 37 7.50 -13.37 8.26
CA PRO A 37 8.61 -12.79 9.01
C PRO A 37 8.22 -11.48 9.69
N ARG A 38 8.79 -11.22 10.87
CA ARG A 38 8.37 -10.10 11.73
C ARG A 38 8.63 -8.74 11.09
N ILE A 39 9.66 -8.66 10.25
CA ILE A 39 10.00 -7.47 9.47
C ILE A 39 8.89 -7.01 8.51
N PHE A 40 7.94 -7.89 8.17
CA PHE A 40 6.77 -7.56 7.34
C PHE A 40 5.49 -7.31 8.16
N ARG A 41 5.55 -7.43 9.48
CA ARG A 41 4.38 -7.23 10.35
C ARG A 41 4.31 -5.79 10.81
N LEU A 42 3.20 -5.13 10.50
CA LEU A 42 2.89 -3.82 11.07
C LEU A 42 2.58 -3.98 12.56
N SER A 43 3.08 -3.05 13.39
CA SER A 43 2.74 -3.04 14.81
C SER A 43 1.24 -2.80 15.00
N GLN A 44 0.65 -3.41 16.02
CA GLN A 44 -0.79 -3.28 16.29
C GLN A 44 -1.22 -1.82 16.51
N GLY A 45 -0.34 -0.97 17.06
CA GLY A 45 -0.60 0.47 17.21
C GLY A 45 -0.71 1.20 15.88
N THR A 46 0.01 0.75 14.84
CA THR A 46 -0.05 1.34 13.49
C THR A 46 -1.25 0.86 12.67
N LEU A 47 -1.85 -0.27 13.04
CA LEU A 47 -3.05 -0.81 12.38
C LEU A 47 -4.35 -0.18 12.91
N ALA A 48 -4.38 0.25 14.18
CA ALA A 48 -5.56 0.89 14.77
C ALA A 48 -5.91 2.23 14.08
N ASP A 49 -4.92 2.97 13.61
CA ASP A 49 -5.12 4.22 12.85
C ASP A 49 -5.45 3.98 11.37
N LYS A 50 -5.13 2.78 10.86
CA LYS A 50 -5.58 2.36 9.53
C LYS A 50 -6.99 1.81 9.67
N LYS A 51 -7.97 2.70 9.82
CA LYS A 51 -9.35 2.34 9.48
C LYS A 51 -9.29 1.67 8.12
N HIS A 52 -9.66 0.39 8.06
CA HIS A 52 -9.97 -0.23 6.79
C HIS A 52 -11.03 0.68 6.17
N PHE A 53 -10.67 1.46 5.15
CA PHE A 53 -11.62 2.20 4.33
C PHE A 53 -12.41 1.16 3.55
N VAL A 54 -13.29 0.47 4.26
CA VAL A 54 -14.51 -0.12 3.72
C VAL A 54 -15.64 0.73 4.28
N SER A 55 -15.51 2.05 4.21
CA SER A 55 -16.72 2.82 4.03
C SER A 55 -17.08 2.62 2.58
N ALA A 56 -18.31 2.16 2.33
CA ALA A 56 -19.03 2.47 1.12
C ALA A 56 -19.22 4.00 1.08
N SER A 57 -18.12 4.73 0.97
CA SER A 57 -18.15 6.11 0.58
C SER A 57 -18.48 6.09 -0.90
N ASP A 58 -19.45 6.88 -1.33
CA ASP A 58 -19.72 7.14 -2.75
C ASP A 58 -18.52 7.80 -3.47
N PHE A 59 -17.41 7.98 -2.76
CA PHE A 59 -16.14 8.45 -3.27
C PHE A 59 -15.45 7.37 -4.13
N ALA A 60 -15.65 7.48 -5.44
CA ALA A 60 -14.91 6.70 -6.44
C ALA A 60 -13.70 7.51 -6.95
N ILE A 61 -12.63 6.80 -7.31
CA ILE A 61 -11.54 7.42 -8.08
C ILE A 61 -12.10 7.80 -9.46
N PRO A 62 -12.03 9.07 -9.88
CA PRO A 62 -12.63 9.52 -11.13
C PRO A 62 -11.93 8.90 -12.34
N ILE A 63 -12.71 8.50 -13.35
CA ILE A 63 -12.22 8.06 -14.66
C ILE A 63 -12.62 9.12 -15.67
N ILE A 64 -11.64 9.67 -16.38
CA ILE A 64 -11.85 10.75 -17.35
C ILE A 64 -11.48 10.22 -18.74
N ASP A 65 -12.43 10.25 -19.67
CA ASP A 65 -12.19 9.95 -21.08
C ASP A 65 -11.69 11.20 -21.82
N PHE A 66 -10.58 11.06 -22.54
CA PHE A 66 -9.91 12.13 -23.27
C PHE A 66 -10.20 12.08 -24.78
N SER A 67 -11.04 11.15 -25.25
CA SER A 67 -11.36 10.98 -26.68
C SER A 67 -11.79 12.28 -27.38
N GLY A 68 -12.46 13.20 -26.67
CA GLY A 68 -12.92 14.50 -27.18
C GLY A 68 -11.91 15.65 -27.15
N VAL A 69 -10.70 15.46 -26.61
CA VAL A 69 -9.78 16.56 -26.27
C VAL A 69 -9.27 17.35 -27.49
N HIS A 70 -9.26 16.72 -28.67
CA HIS A 70 -8.82 17.32 -29.93
C HIS A 70 -9.97 17.56 -30.92
N VAL A 71 -11.22 17.27 -30.53
CA VAL A 71 -12.37 17.40 -31.42
C VAL A 71 -12.76 18.86 -31.61
N ASP A 72 -12.97 19.59 -30.52
CA ASP A 72 -13.29 21.01 -30.53
C ASP A 72 -13.00 21.66 -29.16
N ALA A 73 -13.08 23.00 -29.11
CA ALA A 73 -12.77 23.76 -27.89
C ALA A 73 -13.74 23.48 -26.74
N ALA A 74 -15.03 23.24 -27.00
CA ALA A 74 -16.03 22.98 -25.97
C ALA A 74 -15.88 21.57 -25.39
N SER A 75 -15.63 20.57 -26.25
CA SER A 75 -15.30 19.21 -25.81
C SER A 75 -14.05 19.17 -24.92
N ARG A 76 -13.03 19.96 -25.27
CA ARG A 76 -11.81 20.11 -24.46
C ARG A 76 -12.07 20.81 -23.13
N GLU A 77 -12.89 21.85 -23.12
CA GLU A 77 -13.25 22.58 -21.89
C GLU A 77 -13.95 21.67 -20.87
N GLY A 78 -14.91 20.85 -21.32
CA GLY A 78 -15.58 19.87 -20.45
C GLY A 78 -14.65 18.78 -19.91
N ILE A 79 -13.56 18.45 -20.61
CA ILE A 79 -12.53 17.54 -20.08
C ILE A 79 -11.68 18.25 -19.02
N VAL A 80 -11.31 19.51 -19.24
CA VAL A 80 -10.54 20.30 -18.27
C VAL A 80 -11.32 20.50 -16.97
N GLU A 81 -12.63 20.73 -17.05
CA GLU A 81 -13.51 20.82 -15.88
C GLU A 81 -13.49 19.52 -15.06
N LYS A 82 -13.66 18.36 -15.71
CA LYS A 82 -13.56 17.06 -15.03
C LYS A 82 -12.21 16.82 -14.37
N ILE A 83 -11.11 17.26 -15.00
CA ILE A 83 -9.75 17.14 -14.43
C ILE A 83 -9.62 18.02 -13.19
N LYS A 84 -10.16 19.25 -13.26
CA LYS A 84 -10.16 20.17 -12.13
C LYS A 84 -10.92 19.57 -10.96
N ASP A 85 -12.16 19.12 -11.16
CA ASP A 85 -13.00 18.52 -10.11
C ASP A 85 -12.35 17.26 -9.51
N ALA A 86 -11.66 16.46 -10.32
CA ALA A 86 -10.94 15.27 -9.86
C ALA A 86 -9.67 15.56 -9.04
N SER A 87 -9.14 16.79 -9.13
CA SER A 87 -7.87 17.19 -8.50
C SER A 87 -8.06 18.09 -7.27
N GLU A 88 -9.30 18.47 -6.93
CA GLU A 88 -9.65 19.15 -5.68
C GLU A 88 -9.59 18.19 -4.47
#